data_AF-A0A2V5Y6P9-F1
#
_entry.id   AF-A0A2V5Y6P9-F1
#
_cell.length_a   1.000
_cell.length_b   1.000
_cell.length_c   1.000
_cell.angle_alpha   90.00
_cell.angle_beta   90.00
_cell.angle_gamma   90.00
#
_symmetry.space_group_name_H-M   'P 1'
#
loop_
_entity.id
_entity.type
_entity.pdbx_description
1 polymer ?
#
loop_
_entity_poly.entity_id
_entity_poly.type
_entity_poly.pdbx_seq_one_letter_code
_entity_poly.pdbx_strand_id
1 'polypeptide(L)'
;MKIISGGQTGVDRAALDAALRHGIELGGWCPTGRLDEFGVIPDRYAVKELENGGFAERTLQNVKDSDGTVIIFHGKLSGGTEQTLHFCIEQQRPHQLIDASDVSVEKAAHLISDFVCDNKIATLNVAGPRKSEWPEGYNYVAQVLDILNSIARTSRSTSKSRT
;
A
#
# COMPACT_ATOMS: atom_id res chain seq x y z
N MET A 1 -3.62 -5.52 11.56
CA MET A 1 -3.50 -4.51 10.49
C MET A 1 -4.17 -5.08 9.26
N LYS A 2 -4.98 -4.28 8.60
CA LYS A 2 -5.56 -4.50 7.27
C LYS A 2 -4.71 -3.75 6.25
N ILE A 3 -4.55 -4.30 5.06
CA ILE A 3 -3.89 -3.62 3.93
C ILE A 3 -4.94 -3.26 2.89
N ILE A 4 -4.98 -1.99 2.48
CA ILE A 4 -5.81 -1.56 1.35
C ILE A 4 -4.95 -0.98 0.25
N SER A 5 -5.47 -1.06 -0.98
CA SER A 5 -4.89 -0.42 -2.15
C SER A 5 -5.95 -0.28 -3.23
N GLY A 6 -5.71 0.52 -4.27
CA GLY A 6 -6.70 0.67 -5.35
C GLY A 6 -6.58 -0.33 -6.48
N GLY A 7 -5.70 -1.32 -6.34
CA GLY A 7 -5.67 -2.50 -7.20
C GLY A 7 -5.05 -2.29 -8.57
N GLN A 8 -4.44 -1.13 -8.83
CA GLN A 8 -3.61 -0.91 -10.03
C GLN A 8 -2.48 -1.97 -10.12
N THR A 9 -1.87 -2.15 -11.28
CA THR A 9 -0.66 -2.98 -11.40
C THR A 9 0.52 -2.35 -10.63
N GLY A 10 1.64 -3.06 -10.55
CA GLY A 10 2.83 -2.54 -9.86
C GLY A 10 2.66 -2.58 -8.34
N VAL A 11 2.81 -1.42 -7.69
CA VAL A 11 2.82 -1.30 -6.23
C VAL A 11 1.51 -1.75 -5.60
N ASP A 12 0.38 -1.26 -6.11
CA ASP A 12 -0.95 -1.58 -5.60
C ASP A 12 -1.21 -3.10 -5.62
N ARG A 13 -0.87 -3.76 -6.74
CA ARG A 13 -1.03 -5.19 -6.92
C ARG A 13 -0.15 -6.00 -5.97
N ALA A 14 1.11 -5.59 -5.81
CA ALA A 14 2.03 -6.24 -4.88
C ALA A 14 1.53 -6.19 -3.43
N ALA A 15 0.93 -5.07 -3.04
CA ALA A 15 0.34 -4.93 -1.71
C ALA A 15 -0.81 -5.91 -1.47
N LEU A 16 -1.73 -6.02 -2.44
CA LEU A 16 -2.85 -6.96 -2.35
C LEU A 16 -2.40 -8.41 -2.40
N ASP A 17 -1.41 -8.75 -3.24
CA ASP A 17 -0.86 -10.10 -3.33
C ASP A 17 -0.11 -10.51 -2.05
N ALA A 18 0.66 -9.59 -1.44
CA ALA A 18 1.31 -9.84 -0.16
C ALA A 18 0.27 -10.06 0.95
N ALA A 19 -0.77 -9.23 1.00
CA ALA A 19 -1.84 -9.37 1.99
C ALA A 19 -2.54 -10.73 1.86
N LEU A 20 -2.90 -11.11 0.63
CA LEU A 20 -3.52 -12.41 0.34
C LEU A 20 -2.64 -13.58 0.77
N ARG A 21 -1.34 -13.53 0.41
CA ARG A 21 -0.36 -14.59 0.71
C ARG A 21 -0.17 -14.82 2.21
N HIS A 22 -0.22 -13.75 3.00
CA HIS A 22 -0.03 -13.80 4.45
C HIS A 22 -1.33 -13.93 5.26
N GLY A 23 -2.49 -14.04 4.59
CA GLY A 23 -3.79 -14.08 5.26
C GLY A 23 -4.12 -12.80 6.02
N ILE A 24 -3.57 -11.66 5.57
CA ILE A 24 -3.89 -10.33 6.09
C ILE A 24 -5.20 -9.87 5.44
N GLU A 25 -6.09 -9.27 6.22
CA GLU A 25 -7.31 -8.67 5.66
C GLU A 25 -6.93 -7.64 4.59
N LEU A 26 -7.52 -7.78 3.40
CA LEU A 26 -7.24 -6.92 2.25
C LEU A 26 -8.51 -6.24 1.73
N GLY A 27 -8.33 -5.13 1.03
CA GLY A 27 -9.42 -4.46 0.32
C GLY A 27 -8.98 -3.16 -0.33
N GLY A 28 -9.88 -2.18 -0.37
CA GLY A 28 -9.65 -0.85 -0.92
C GLY A 28 -10.66 -0.50 -2.00
N TRP A 29 -10.47 0.66 -2.60
CA TRP A 29 -11.36 1.23 -3.61
C TRP A 29 -10.69 1.25 -4.97
N CYS A 30 -11.38 0.75 -5.98
CA CYS A 30 -10.95 0.75 -7.37
C CYS A 30 -11.93 1.58 -8.23
N PRO A 31 -11.54 1.99 -9.46
CA PRO A 31 -12.44 2.68 -10.35
C PRO A 31 -13.68 1.84 -10.70
N THR A 32 -14.73 2.50 -11.18
CA THR A 32 -15.87 1.83 -11.82
C THR A 32 -15.38 0.88 -12.93
N GLY A 33 -15.94 -0.33 -12.99
CA GLY A 33 -15.51 -1.41 -13.88
C GLY A 33 -14.28 -2.18 -13.40
N ARG A 34 -13.84 -1.95 -12.15
CA ARG A 34 -12.63 -2.55 -11.55
C ARG A 34 -11.39 -2.34 -12.43
N LEU A 35 -11.19 -1.14 -12.95
CA LEU A 35 -10.17 -0.91 -13.98
C LEU A 35 -8.74 -0.81 -13.41
N ASP A 36 -7.79 -1.44 -14.10
CA ASP A 36 -6.33 -1.24 -13.98
C ASP A 36 -5.70 -0.99 -15.37
N GLU A 37 -4.38 -0.83 -15.47
CA GLU A 37 -3.70 -0.57 -16.76
C GLU A 37 -3.78 -1.73 -17.77
N PHE A 38 -4.12 -2.95 -17.32
CA PHE A 38 -4.24 -4.14 -18.18
C PHE A 38 -5.71 -4.55 -18.41
N GLY A 39 -6.66 -3.77 -17.92
CA GLY A 39 -8.09 -4.03 -18.07
C GLY A 39 -8.76 -4.14 -16.72
N VAL A 40 -9.10 -5.36 -16.30
CA VAL A 40 -9.93 -5.62 -15.12
C VAL A 40 -9.10 -6.24 -13.99
N ILE A 41 -9.24 -5.67 -12.79
CA ILE A 41 -8.66 -6.19 -11.55
C ILE A 41 -9.28 -7.57 -11.23
N PRO A 42 -8.48 -8.64 -11.13
CA PRO A 42 -8.95 -9.99 -10.84
C PRO A 42 -9.84 -10.09 -9.59
N ASP A 43 -10.84 -10.98 -9.65
CA ASP A 43 -11.85 -11.14 -8.59
C ASP A 43 -11.31 -11.63 -7.25
N ARG A 44 -10.10 -12.21 -7.25
CA ARG A 44 -9.43 -12.64 -6.01
C ARG A 44 -9.10 -11.48 -5.07
N TYR A 45 -9.14 -10.23 -5.55
CA TYR A 45 -8.92 -9.05 -4.74
C TYR A 45 -10.26 -8.44 -4.31
N ALA A 46 -10.48 -8.37 -2.99
CA ALA A 46 -11.67 -7.80 -2.36
C ALA A 46 -11.71 -6.26 -2.39
N VAL A 47 -11.25 -5.65 -3.48
CA VAL A 47 -11.43 -4.22 -3.75
C VAL A 47 -12.89 -3.94 -4.15
N LYS A 48 -13.41 -2.79 -3.74
CA LYS A 48 -14.76 -2.32 -4.04
C LYS A 48 -14.71 -1.27 -5.13
N GLU A 49 -15.63 -1.32 -6.07
CA GLU A 49 -15.78 -0.25 -7.04
C GLU A 49 -16.28 1.02 -6.34
N LEU A 50 -15.65 2.15 -6.66
CA LEU A 50 -16.20 3.45 -6.35
C LEU A 50 -17.15 3.83 -7.47
N GLU A 51 -18.45 3.88 -7.17
CA GLU A 51 -19.50 4.18 -8.13
C GLU A 51 -19.27 5.56 -8.76
N ASN A 52 -19.24 5.61 -10.10
CA ASN A 52 -18.92 6.81 -10.89
C ASN A 52 -17.54 7.43 -10.56
N GLY A 53 -16.64 6.67 -9.93
CA GLY A 53 -15.30 7.09 -9.55
C GLY A 53 -14.23 6.65 -10.55
N GLY A 54 -13.35 7.57 -10.91
CA GLY A 54 -12.15 7.30 -11.71
C GLY A 54 -10.91 7.03 -10.84
N PHE A 55 -9.73 7.13 -11.46
CA PHE A 55 -8.46 6.86 -10.78
C PHE A 55 -8.12 7.87 -9.68
N ALA A 56 -8.53 9.14 -9.82
CA ALA A 56 -8.28 10.14 -8.79
C ALA A 56 -9.20 9.92 -7.58
N GLU A 57 -10.48 9.69 -7.83
CA GLU A 57 -11.51 9.53 -6.80
C GLU A 57 -11.25 8.28 -5.95
N ARG A 58 -10.91 7.14 -6.58
CA ARG A 58 -10.53 5.93 -5.84
C ARG A 58 -9.27 6.15 -5.00
N THR A 59 -8.32 6.95 -5.48
CA THR A 59 -7.07 7.24 -4.75
C THR A 59 -7.38 8.06 -3.50
N LEU A 60 -8.17 9.14 -3.65
CA LEU A 60 -8.64 9.94 -2.53
C LEU A 60 -9.43 9.09 -1.52
N GLN A 61 -10.32 8.21 -1.99
CA GLN A 61 -11.12 7.36 -1.10
C GLN A 61 -10.24 6.37 -0.31
N ASN A 62 -9.23 5.76 -0.92
CA ASN A 62 -8.27 4.91 -0.20
C ASN A 62 -7.48 5.70 0.87
N VAL A 63 -7.09 6.95 0.58
CA VAL A 63 -6.44 7.81 1.58
C VAL A 63 -7.40 8.09 2.75
N LYS A 64 -8.66 8.45 2.46
CA LYS A 64 -9.68 8.77 3.48
C LYS A 64 -10.01 7.59 4.39
N ASP A 65 -10.11 6.38 3.82
CA ASP A 65 -10.52 5.16 4.52
C ASP A 65 -9.34 4.35 5.11
N SER A 66 -8.16 4.97 5.18
CA SER A 66 -6.99 4.43 5.87
C SER A 66 -6.62 5.27 7.09
N ASP A 67 -5.90 4.66 8.04
CA ASP A 67 -5.31 5.39 9.16
C ASP A 67 -3.98 6.04 8.78
N GLY A 68 -3.36 5.55 7.70
CA GLY A 68 -2.17 6.16 7.10
C GLY A 68 -1.82 5.50 5.77
N THR A 69 -1.03 6.21 4.97
CA THR A 69 -0.61 5.76 3.64
C THR A 69 0.91 5.65 3.52
N VAL A 70 1.41 4.49 3.09
CA VAL A 70 2.79 4.37 2.64
C VAL A 70 2.81 4.53 1.12
N ILE A 71 3.62 5.47 0.64
CA ILE A 71 3.82 5.75 -0.79
C ILE A 71 5.22 5.29 -1.17
N ILE A 72 5.28 4.23 -1.99
CA ILE A 72 6.55 3.59 -2.41
C ILE A 72 6.78 3.92 -3.89
N PHE A 73 7.93 4.50 -4.19
CA PHE A 73 8.28 4.97 -5.52
C PHE A 73 9.79 4.80 -5.78
N HIS A 74 10.25 5.15 -6.97
CA HIS A 74 11.67 5.11 -7.33
C HIS A 74 12.10 6.43 -7.95
N GLY A 75 12.97 7.17 -7.26
CA GLY A 75 13.47 8.48 -7.64
C GLY A 75 12.41 9.57 -7.52
N LYS A 76 11.74 9.93 -8.61
CA LYS A 76 10.85 11.10 -8.62
C LYS A 76 9.37 10.72 -8.46
N LEU A 77 8.69 11.34 -7.51
CA LEU A 77 7.23 11.34 -7.42
C LEU A 77 6.62 11.99 -8.68
N SER A 78 5.68 11.30 -9.32
CA SER A 78 4.96 11.83 -10.47
C SER A 78 3.58 11.19 -10.61
N GLY A 79 2.72 11.82 -11.41
CA GLY A 79 1.41 11.27 -11.79
C GLY A 79 0.52 10.95 -10.59
N GLY A 80 -0.13 9.78 -10.62
CA GLY A 80 -1.02 9.34 -9.55
C GLY A 80 -0.33 9.14 -8.19
N THR A 81 0.99 8.87 -8.20
CA THR A 81 1.77 8.71 -6.97
C THR A 81 1.96 10.05 -6.26
N GLU A 82 2.30 11.11 -7.01
CA GLU A 82 2.38 12.48 -6.49
C GLU A 82 1.00 12.97 -6.04
N GLN A 83 -0.06 12.65 -6.79
CA GLN A 83 -1.43 12.98 -6.39
C GLN A 83 -1.83 12.32 -5.06
N THR A 84 -1.38 11.09 -4.81
CA THR A 84 -1.61 10.41 -3.52
C THR A 84 -1.00 11.19 -2.36
N LEU A 85 0.21 11.73 -2.53
CA LEU A 85 0.85 12.57 -1.52
C LEU A 85 0.04 13.84 -1.26
N HIS A 86 -0.41 14.52 -2.32
CA HIS A 86 -1.27 15.71 -2.17
C HIS A 86 -2.55 15.38 -1.40
N PHE A 87 -3.23 14.28 -1.70
CA PHE A 87 -4.41 13.87 -0.95
C PHE A 87 -4.10 13.55 0.51
N CYS A 88 -2.95 12.93 0.82
CA CYS A 88 -2.56 12.69 2.22
C CYS A 88 -2.40 14.00 2.99
N ILE A 89 -1.78 15.01 2.38
CA ILE A 89 -1.58 16.33 2.97
C ILE A 89 -2.93 17.03 3.18
N GLU A 90 -3.77 17.09 2.14
CA GLU A 90 -5.08 17.75 2.19
C GLU A 90 -6.03 17.11 3.21
N GLN A 91 -6.02 15.78 3.31
CA GLN A 91 -6.86 15.05 4.26
C GLN A 91 -6.24 14.95 5.65
N GLN A 92 -5.07 15.56 5.88
CA GLN A 92 -4.31 15.51 7.14
C GLN A 92 -4.09 14.06 7.61
N ARG A 93 -3.85 13.15 6.68
CA ARG A 93 -3.58 11.73 6.97
C ARG A 93 -2.08 11.50 7.10
N PRO A 94 -1.64 10.74 8.13
CA PRO A 94 -0.25 10.30 8.24
C PRO A 94 0.18 9.61 6.95
N HIS A 95 1.39 9.92 6.49
CA HIS A 95 1.96 9.27 5.32
C HIS A 95 3.46 9.09 5.47
N GLN A 96 3.97 8.03 4.85
CA GLN A 96 5.40 7.72 4.79
C GLN A 96 5.82 7.58 3.34
N LEU A 97 6.82 8.36 2.94
CA LEU A 97 7.47 8.26 1.63
C LEU A 97 8.62 7.26 1.72
N ILE A 98 8.69 6.34 0.76
CA ILE A 98 9.79 5.38 0.61
C ILE A 98 10.31 5.46 -0.81
N ASP A 99 11.51 6.01 -0.95
CA ASP A 99 12.22 6.04 -2.22
C ASP A 99 13.10 4.79 -2.36
N ALA A 100 12.69 3.90 -3.24
CA ALA A 100 13.39 2.65 -3.54
C ALA A 100 14.70 2.85 -4.32
N SER A 101 15.05 4.07 -4.78
CA SER A 101 16.40 4.31 -5.30
C SER A 101 17.45 4.32 -4.20
N ASP A 102 17.04 4.69 -2.98
CA ASP A 102 17.96 5.00 -1.87
C ASP A 102 17.74 4.07 -0.67
N VAL A 103 16.62 3.33 -0.63
CA VAL A 103 16.22 2.50 0.51
C VAL A 103 16.18 1.03 0.13
N SER A 104 16.92 0.19 0.86
CA SER A 104 16.84 -1.28 0.70
C SER A 104 15.49 -1.83 1.15
N VAL A 105 15.15 -3.05 0.70
CA VAL A 105 13.88 -3.69 1.07
C VAL A 105 13.76 -3.92 2.59
N GLU A 106 14.85 -4.27 3.26
CA GLU A 106 14.89 -4.44 4.72
C GLU A 106 14.67 -3.11 5.43
N LYS A 107 15.34 -2.05 4.97
CA LYS A 107 15.20 -0.73 5.59
C LYS A 107 13.80 -0.18 5.40
N ALA A 108 13.22 -0.34 4.21
CA ALA A 108 11.84 0.04 3.93
C ALA A 108 10.86 -0.70 4.85
N ALA A 109 11.03 -2.01 5.04
CA ALA A 109 10.17 -2.78 5.96
C ALA A 109 10.22 -2.28 7.40
N HIS A 110 11.41 -1.89 7.90
CA HIS A 110 11.54 -1.28 9.23
C HIS A 110 10.87 0.10 9.29
N LEU A 111 11.07 0.96 8.27
CA LEU A 111 10.41 2.26 8.21
C LEU A 111 8.88 2.14 8.22
N ILE A 112 8.33 1.16 7.49
CA ILE A 112 6.87 0.90 7.52
C ILE A 112 6.45 0.38 8.89
N SER A 113 7.22 -0.52 9.50
CA SER A 113 6.94 -1.05 10.84
C SER A 113 6.89 0.06 11.88
N ASP A 114 7.87 0.97 11.87
CA ASP A 114 7.96 2.11 12.79
C ASP A 114 6.78 3.06 12.53
N PHE A 115 6.52 3.42 11.27
CA PHE A 115 5.39 4.26 10.87
C PHE A 115 4.04 3.70 11.36
N VAL A 116 3.82 2.39 11.19
CA VAL A 116 2.59 1.71 11.64
C VAL A 116 2.47 1.73 13.15
N CYS A 117 3.56 1.49 13.88
CA CYS A 117 3.57 1.50 15.34
C CYS A 117 3.33 2.92 15.90
N ASP A 118 4.07 3.90 15.43
CA ASP A 118 4.06 5.27 15.93
C ASP A 118 2.71 5.95 15.70
N ASN A 119 2.08 5.67 14.56
CA ASN A 119 0.78 6.23 14.18
C ASN A 119 -0.41 5.32 14.53
N LYS A 120 -0.17 4.16 15.17
CA LYS A 120 -1.20 3.17 15.56
C LYS A 120 -2.11 2.76 14.39
N ILE A 121 -1.51 2.52 13.22
CA ILE A 121 -2.24 2.24 11.98
C ILE A 121 -2.90 0.87 12.06
N ALA A 122 -4.23 0.83 12.02
CA ALA A 122 -5.00 -0.40 11.91
C ALA A 122 -5.28 -0.77 10.45
N THR A 123 -5.52 0.22 9.59
CA THR A 123 -5.71 0.09 8.14
C THR A 123 -4.64 0.88 7.41
N LEU A 124 -3.71 0.17 6.77
CA LEU A 124 -2.61 0.74 6.01
C LEU A 124 -2.98 0.78 4.52
N ASN A 125 -3.00 1.97 3.92
CA ASN A 125 -3.04 2.12 2.47
C ASN A 125 -1.61 2.02 1.91
N VAL A 126 -1.42 1.24 0.84
CA VAL A 126 -0.15 1.13 0.11
C VAL A 126 -0.39 1.58 -1.32
N ALA A 127 0.38 2.59 -1.74
CA ALA A 127 0.24 3.22 -3.04
C ALA A 127 1.61 3.44 -3.71
N GLY A 128 1.60 3.49 -5.03
CA GLY A 128 2.80 3.78 -5.82
C GLY A 128 2.55 3.69 -7.33
N PRO A 129 3.61 3.78 -8.14
CA PRO A 129 3.51 3.73 -9.59
C PRO A 129 2.93 2.41 -10.09
N ARG A 130 2.24 2.49 -11.24
CA ARG A 130 1.80 1.32 -12.00
C ARG A 130 3.00 0.61 -12.64
N LYS A 131 2.83 -0.64 -13.08
CA LYS A 131 3.94 -1.46 -13.61
C LYS A 131 4.58 -0.84 -14.86
N SER A 132 3.82 -0.17 -15.71
CA SER A 132 4.39 0.53 -16.88
C SER A 132 5.31 1.71 -16.52
N GLU A 133 5.18 2.28 -15.32
CA GLU A 133 5.99 3.41 -14.84
C GLU A 133 7.19 2.94 -13.99
N TRP A 134 7.03 1.82 -13.28
CA TRP A 134 8.12 1.18 -12.54
C TRP A 134 8.00 -0.35 -12.59
N PRO A 135 8.63 -1.01 -13.57
CA PRO A 135 8.52 -2.45 -13.77
C PRO A 135 8.95 -3.31 -12.58
N GLU A 136 9.98 -2.88 -11.85
CA GLU A 136 10.56 -3.57 -10.70
C GLU A 136 9.75 -3.34 -9.41
N GLY A 137 8.86 -2.34 -9.40
CA GLY A 137 8.14 -1.90 -8.20
C GLY A 137 7.32 -3.00 -7.54
N TYR A 138 6.72 -3.88 -8.35
CA TYR A 138 5.99 -5.03 -7.81
C TYR A 138 6.89 -5.92 -6.93
N ASN A 139 8.07 -6.28 -7.44
CA ASN A 139 8.98 -7.19 -6.74
C ASN A 139 9.59 -6.55 -5.50
N TYR A 140 9.90 -5.25 -5.56
CA TYR A 140 10.40 -4.48 -4.42
C TYR A 140 9.36 -4.48 -3.29
N VAL A 141 8.13 -4.08 -3.59
CA VAL A 141 7.04 -3.97 -2.59
C VAL A 141 6.67 -5.33 -2.02
N ALA A 142 6.63 -6.37 -2.84
CA ALA A 142 6.36 -7.73 -2.36
C ALA A 142 7.38 -8.17 -1.29
N GLN A 143 8.68 -7.95 -1.55
CA GLN A 143 9.75 -8.30 -0.60
C GLN A 143 9.67 -7.46 0.68
N VAL A 144 9.44 -6.15 0.55
CA VAL A 144 9.25 -5.26 1.71
C VAL A 144 8.13 -5.76 2.61
N LEU A 145 6.98 -6.14 2.04
CA LEU A 145 5.83 -6.60 2.81
C LEU A 145 6.01 -8.02 3.39
N ASP A 146 6.77 -8.90 2.72
CA ASP A 146 7.18 -10.20 3.26
C ASP A 146 8.05 -10.04 4.52
N ILE A 147 9.01 -9.10 4.49
CA ILE A 147 9.86 -8.77 5.63
C ILE A 147 9.04 -8.11 6.74
N LEU A 148 8.17 -7.15 6.41
CA LEU A 148 7.28 -6.49 7.36
C LEU A 148 6.43 -7.49 8.14
N ASN A 149 5.85 -8.49 7.46
CA ASN A 149 5.08 -9.54 8.14
C ASN A 149 5.95 -10.37 9.10
N SER A 150 7.20 -10.65 8.71
CA SER A 150 8.16 -11.37 9.56
C SER A 150 8.53 -10.58 10.83
N ILE A 151 8.72 -9.26 10.70
CA ILE A 151 8.93 -8.34 11.83
C ILE A 151 7.72 -8.39 12.77
N ALA A 152 6.51 -8.22 12.24
CA ALA A 152 5.27 -8.20 13.02
C ALA A 152 5.02 -9.50 13.81
N ARG A 153 5.36 -10.66 13.23
CA ARG A 153 5.25 -11.97 13.90
C ARG A 153 6.24 -12.12 15.05
N THR A 154 7.47 -11.63 14.88
CA THR A 154 8.51 -11.69 15.91
C THR A 154 8.14 -10.85 17.12
N SER A 155 7.64 -9.63 16.90
CA SER A 155 7.18 -8.73 17.96
C SER A 155 5.98 -9.26 18.77
N ARG A 156 5.14 -10.12 18.16
CA ARG A 156 4.03 -10.81 18.85
C ARG A 156 4.50 -12.02 19.68
N SER A 157 5.59 -12.66 19.27
CA SER A 157 6.15 -13.79 20.02
C SER A 157 6.87 -13.31 21.28
N THR A 158 7.56 -12.17 21.22
CA THR A 158 8.29 -11.59 22.36
C THR A 158 7.37 -10.94 23.39
N SER A 159 6.18 -10.48 23.00
CA SER A 159 5.18 -9.96 23.94
C SER A 159 4.43 -11.06 24.70
N LYS A 160 4.25 -12.25 24.10
CA LYS A 160 3.62 -13.42 24.76
C LYS A 160 4.52 -14.16 25.74
N SER A 161 5.85 -14.03 25.65
CA SER A 161 6.78 -14.67 26.59
C SER A 161 7.08 -13.84 27.85
N ARG A 162 6.45 -12.67 27.99
CA ARG A 162 6.62 -11.74 29.13
C ARG A 162 5.39 -11.62 30.03
N THR A 163 4.40 -12.50 29.87
CA THR A 163 3.20 -12.63 30.72
C THR A 163 3.13 -14.01 31.32
#